data_AF-W7C0W9-F1
#
_entry.id   AF-W7C0W9-F1
#
_cell.length_a   1.000
_cell.length_b   1.000
_cell.length_c   1.000
_cell.angle_alpha   90.00
_cell.angle_beta   90.00
_cell.angle_gamma   90.00
#
_symmetry.space_group_name_H-M   'P 1'
#
loop_
_entity.id
_entity.type
_entity.pdbx_description
1 polymer ?
#
loop_
_entity_poly.entity_id
_entity_poly.type
_entity_poly.pdbx_seq_one_letter_code
_entity_poly.pdbx_strand_id
1 'polypeptide(L)' 'MTKLAKIQAALEGRNMEAVLVTSDYNRRYVADFTGTTGMVLITPTKAFFCDRLPLYRTSS' A
#
# COMPACT_ATOMS: atom_id res chain seq x y z
N MET A 1 17.78 -7.10 -2.73
CA MET A 1 16.72 -6.24 -2.16
C MET A 1 15.45 -6.41 -2.98
N THR A 2 14.31 -6.63 -2.33
CA THR A 2 13.00 -6.69 -2.99
C THR A 2 12.55 -5.29 -3.45
N LYS A 3 11.57 -5.20 -4.36
CA LYS A 3 11.01 -3.90 -4.80
C LYS A 3 10.43 -3.10 -3.63
N LEU A 4 9.77 -3.78 -2.70
CA LEU A 4 9.25 -3.20 -1.47
C LEU A 4 10.37 -2.57 -0.62
N ALA A 5 11.49 -3.26 -0.43
CA ALA A 5 12.62 -2.75 0.35
C ALA A 5 13.22 -1.46 -0.25
N LYS A 6 13.22 -1.33 -1.59
CA LYS A 6 13.65 -0.08 -2.25
C LYS A 6 12.70 1.09 -1.96
N ILE A 7 11.39 0.82 -1.91
CA ILE A 7 10.39 1.84 -1.58
C ILE A 7 10.52 2.26 -0.12
N GLN A 8 10.71 1.30 0.79
CA GLN A 8 10.91 1.58 2.22
C GLN A 8 12.16 2.45 2.46
N ALA A 9 13.30 2.11 1.85
CA ALA A 9 14.51 2.92 1.95
C ALA A 9 14.32 4.32 1.35
N ALA A 10 13.55 4.45 0.27
CA ALA A 10 13.23 5.75 -0.31
C ALA A 10 12.30 6.60 0.57
N LEU A 11 11.40 5.98 1.34
CA LEU A 11 10.55 6.67 2.31
C LEU A 11 11.40 7.22 3.47
N GLU A 12 12.32 6.41 4.01
CA GLU A 12 13.26 6.84 5.05
C GLU A 12 14.14 8.00 4.58
N GLY A 13 14.76 7.86 3.39
CA GLY A 13 15.63 8.91 2.84
C GLY A 13 14.91 10.22 2.50
N ARG A 14 13.58 10.18 2.36
CA ARG A 14 12.73 11.36 2.09
C ARG A 14 11.98 11.87 3.32
N ASN A 15 12.20 11.25 4.49
CA ASN A 15 11.51 11.58 5.74
C ASN A 15 9.97 11.48 5.60
N MET A 16 9.49 10.48 4.85
CA MET A 16 8.07 10.23 4.61
C MET A 16 7.57 9.09 5.49
N GLU A 17 6.44 9.28 6.18
CA GLU A 17 5.87 8.27 7.07
C GLU A 17 5.18 7.12 6.34
N ALA A 18 4.57 7.41 5.19
CA ALA A 18 3.90 6.39 4.38
C ALA A 18 3.66 6.85 2.93
N VAL A 19 3.40 5.89 2.04
CA VAL A 19 2.83 6.10 0.71
C VAL A 19 1.61 5.23 0.50
N LEU A 20 0.56 5.83 -0.05
CA LEU A 20 -0.65 5.12 -0.47
C LEU A 20 -0.59 4.87 -1.98
N VAL A 21 -0.58 3.59 -2.36
CA VAL A 21 -0.56 3.13 -3.75
C VAL A 21 -1.97 2.75 -4.17
N THR A 22 -2.57 3.61 -4.99
CA THR A 22 -3.94 3.46 -5.50
C THR A 22 -4.00 2.99 -6.95
N SER A 23 -2.94 3.24 -7.73
CA SER A 23 -2.84 2.76 -9.12
C SER A 23 -2.74 1.23 -9.15
N ASP A 24 -3.58 0.61 -9.98
CA ASP A 24 -3.65 -0.81 -10.26
C ASP A 24 -2.33 -1.39 -10.80
N TYR A 25 -1.67 -0.65 -11.71
CA TYR A 25 -0.37 -1.00 -12.26
C TYR A 25 0.71 -1.04 -11.17
N ASN A 26 0.80 0.03 -10.37
CA ASN A 26 1.78 0.12 -9.30
C ASN A 26 1.54 -0.92 -8.19
N ARG A 27 0.27 -1.24 -7.90
CA ARG A 27 -0.08 -2.30 -6.95
C ARG A 27 0.49 -3.66 -7.35
N ARG A 28 0.29 -4.06 -8.62
CA ARG A 28 0.84 -5.31 -9.17
C ARG A 28 2.37 -5.29 -9.15
N TYR A 29 2.96 -4.16 -9.51
CA TYR A 29 4.42 -4.02 -9.55
C TYR A 29 5.07 -4.18 -8.17
N VAL A 30 4.45 -3.63 -7.13
CA VAL A 30 5.04 -3.55 -5.78
C VAL A 30 4.74 -4.78 -4.91
N ALA A 31 3.54 -5.36 -5.04
CA ALA A 31 3.09 -6.44 -4.17
C ALA A 31 3.06 -7.83 -4.83
N ASP A 32 3.44 -7.95 -6.12
CA ASP A 32 3.22 -9.15 -6.96
C ASP A 32 1.78 -9.71 -6.84
N PHE A 33 0.82 -8.83 -6.50
CA PHE A 33 -0.54 -9.18 -6.16
C PHE A 33 -1.48 -8.93 -7.33
N THR A 34 -2.32 -9.92 -7.66
CA THR A 34 -3.19 -9.91 -8.86
C THR A 34 -4.62 -9.42 -8.61
N GLY A 35 -5.02 -9.20 -7.34
CA GLY A 35 -6.36 -8.70 -7.04
C GLY A 35 -6.61 -7.35 -7.70
N THR A 36 -7.86 -7.07 -8.06
CA THR A 36 -8.30 -5.87 -8.80
C THR A 36 -8.77 -4.75 -7.87
N THR A 37 -9.39 -5.09 -6.74
CA THR A 37 -10.00 -4.12 -5.82
C THR A 37 -9.14 -3.93 -4.57
N GLY A 38 -8.69 -2.69 -4.30
CA GLY A 38 -7.95 -2.35 -3.08
C GLY A 38 -6.86 -1.28 -3.24
N MET A 39 -6.20 -0.94 -2.15
CA MET A 39 -5.08 0.00 -2.08
C MET A 39 -3.99 -0.57 -1.19
N VAL A 40 -2.73 -0.19 -1.44
CA VAL A 40 -1.60 -0.63 -0.61
C VAL A 40 -1.04 0.57 0.13
N LEU A 41 -0.93 0.46 1.45
CA LEU A 41 -0.27 1.45 2.30
C LEU A 41 1.10 0.92 2.68
N ILE A 42 2.16 1.63 2.32
CA ILE A 42 3.55 1.25 2.62
C ILE A 42 4.13 2.27 3.58
N THR A 43 4.65 1.79 4.69
CA THR A 43 5.45 2.56 5.65
C THR A 43 6.91 2.09 5.57
N PRO A 44 7.88 2.83 6.13
CA PRO A 44 9.28 2.40 6.22
C PRO A 44 9.48 0.97 6.75
N THR A 45 8.58 0.52 7.64
CA THR A 45 8.75 -0.75 8.35
C THR A 45 7.71 -1.82 7.98
N LYS A 46 6.57 -1.43 7.40
CA LYS A 46 5.42 -2.31 7.16
C LYS A 46 4.74 -2.01 5.83
N ALA A 47 3.96 -2.97 5.34
CA ALA A 47 3.06 -2.76 4.22
C ALA A 47 1.70 -3.39 4.55
N PHE A 48 0.63 -2.69 4.20
CA PHE A 48 -0.75 -3.09 4.44
C PHE A 48 -1.53 -3.11 3.13
N PHE A 49 -2.45 -4.06 3.00
CA PHE A 49 -3.39 -4.12 1.90
C PHE A 49 -4.79 -3.83 2.42
N CYS A 50 -5.46 -2.86 1.80
CA CYS A 50 -6.83 -2.47 2.11
C CYS A 50 -7.71 -2.73 0.88
N ASP A 51 -8.47 -3.82 0.87
CA ASP A 51 -9.44 -4.17 -0.17
C ASP A 51 -10.86 -3.67 0.12
N ARG A 52 -11.25 -3.69 1.40
CA ARG A 52 -12.56 -3.25 1.86
C ARG A 52 -12.42 -2.38 3.10
N LEU A 53 -12.81 -1.11 2.98
CA LEU A 53 -13.08 -0.27 4.14
C LEU A 53 -14.44 -0.72 4.72
N PRO A 54 -14.53 -1.08 6.01
CA PRO A 54 -15.80 -1.17 6.70
C PRO A 54 -16.29 0.28 6.88
N LEU A 55 -16.91 0.83 5.83
CA LEU A 55 -17.73 2.01 6.01
C LEU A 55 -18.90 1.58 6.90
N TYR A 56 -18.98 2.22 8.06
CA TYR A 56 -20.09 2.24 9.01
C TYR A 56 -21.39 1.75 8.36
N ARG A 57 -21.82 0.53 8.72
CA ARG A 57 -23.23 0.17 8.60
C ARG A 57 -23.97 1.06 9.60
N THR A 58 -24.45 2.21 9.15
CA THR A 58 -25.56 2.87 9.84
C THR A 58 -26.74 1.92 9.69
N SER A 59 -26.97 1.11 10.72
CA SER A 59 -28.22 0.41 10.94
C SER A 59 -29.32 1.47 11.01
N SER A 60 -30.17 1.49 9.99
CA SER A 60 -31.45 2.18 10.03
C SER A 60 -32.43 1.47 10.94
#